data_AF-A0A937U9P5-F1
#
_entry.id   AF-A0A937U9P5-F1
#
_cell.length_a   1.000
_cell.length_b   1.000
_cell.length_c   1.000
_cell.angle_alpha   90.00
_cell.angle_beta   90.00
_cell.angle_gamma   90.00
#
_symmetry.space_group_name_H-M   'P 1'
#
loop_
_entity.id
_entity.type
_entity.pdbx_description
1 polymer ?
#
loop_
_entity_poly.entity_id
_entity_poly.type
_entity_poly.pdbx_seq_one_letter_code
_entity_poly.pdbx_strand_id
1 'polypeptide(L)'
;MIPALTAGRRGFCHYGCWMAPFMIIGTRLGRLLKAPALHLKSDKSQCSECKRCEKVCPMSLEVAKMVQAESMQHSECILCGSCADNCPRGVIRYSFGKPA
;
A
#
# COMPACT_ATOMS: atom_id res chain seq x y z
N MET A 1 -24.16 14.60 -0.63
CA MET A 1 -22.74 14.64 -0.17
C MET A 1 -22.43 13.49 0.80
N ILE A 2 -22.84 12.24 0.51
CA ILE A 2 -22.72 11.09 1.43
C ILE A 2 -21.89 9.90 0.87
N PRO A 3 -21.82 9.61 -0.45
CA PRO A 3 -21.12 8.40 -0.91
C PRO A 3 -19.58 8.50 -0.89
N ALA A 4 -19.01 9.68 -0.64
CA ALA A 4 -17.56 9.87 -0.52
C ALA A 4 -16.98 9.38 0.82
N LEU A 5 -17.81 9.27 1.87
CA LEU A 5 -17.36 8.95 3.23
C LEU A 5 -17.38 7.43 3.53
N THR A 6 -18.13 6.63 2.78
CA THR A 6 -18.26 5.18 3.04
C THR A 6 -17.54 4.28 2.04
N ALA A 7 -17.20 4.79 0.84
CA ALA A 7 -16.60 3.98 -0.25
C ALA A 7 -15.14 4.33 -0.58
N GLY A 8 -14.52 5.26 0.16
CA GLY A 8 -13.16 5.73 -0.12
C GLY A 8 -13.01 6.44 -1.47
N ARG A 9 -11.79 6.88 -1.78
CA ARG A 9 -11.45 7.62 -3.01
C ARG A 9 -11.72 6.85 -4.33
N ARG A 10 -12.14 5.58 -4.26
CA ARG A 10 -12.32 4.67 -5.40
C ARG A 10 -13.73 4.06 -5.55
N GLY A 11 -14.75 4.65 -4.91
CA GLY A 11 -16.13 4.13 -4.98
C GLY A 11 -16.66 3.92 -6.40
N PHE A 12 -16.33 4.79 -7.35
CA PHE A 12 -16.74 4.63 -8.74
C PHE A 12 -16.15 3.37 -9.42
N CYS A 13 -14.92 2.95 -9.08
CA CYS A 13 -14.35 1.71 -9.63
C CYS A 13 -15.01 0.44 -9.09
N HIS A 14 -15.56 0.47 -7.87
CA HIS A 14 -16.22 -0.69 -7.27
C HIS A 14 -17.70 -0.82 -7.67
N TYR A 15 -18.39 0.30 -7.86
CA TYR A 15 -19.84 0.31 -8.09
C TYR A 15 -20.25 0.66 -9.53
N GLY A 16 -19.41 1.36 -10.28
CA GLY A 16 -19.69 1.77 -11.67
C GLY A 16 -19.02 0.91 -12.74
N CYS A 17 -17.98 0.15 -12.39
CA CYS A 17 -17.25 -0.67 -13.35
C CYS A 17 -17.86 -2.07 -13.41
N TRP A 18 -18.44 -2.44 -14.56
CA TRP A 18 -18.92 -3.81 -14.82
C TRP A 18 -17.84 -4.90 -14.68
N MET A 19 -16.55 -4.51 -14.70
CA MET A 19 -15.41 -5.41 -14.47
C MET A 19 -15.10 -5.62 -12.98
N ALA A 20 -15.71 -4.86 -12.07
CA ALA A 20 -15.51 -4.97 -10.63
C ALA A 20 -15.75 -6.39 -10.08
N PRO A 21 -16.85 -7.10 -10.41
CA PRO A 21 -17.03 -8.48 -9.95
C PRO A 21 -15.91 -9.41 -10.41
N PHE A 22 -15.42 -9.24 -11.64
CA PHE A 22 -14.34 -10.07 -12.19
C PHE A 22 -13.00 -9.84 -11.47
N MET A 23 -12.65 -8.57 -11.21
CA MET A 23 -11.44 -8.23 -10.45
C MET A 23 -11.53 -8.63 -8.97
N ILE A 24 -12.70 -8.53 -8.34
CA ILE A 24 -12.91 -8.95 -6.95
C ILE A 24 -12.69 -10.46 -6.82
N ILE A 25 -13.26 -11.26 -7.74
CA ILE A 25 -13.06 -12.72 -7.77
C ILE A 25 -11.58 -13.05 -8.03
N GLY A 26 -10.95 -12.40 -9.01
CA GLY A 26 -9.52 -12.60 -9.31
C GLY A 26 -8.60 -12.28 -8.13
N THR A 27 -8.87 -11.17 -7.42
CA THR A 27 -8.06 -10.75 -6.26
C THR A 27 -8.28 -11.66 -5.05
N ARG A 28 -9.51 -12.17 -4.86
CA ARG A 28 -9.82 -13.18 -3.84
C ARG A 28 -9.11 -14.50 -4.14
N LEU A 29 -9.16 -14.96 -5.39
CA LEU A 29 -8.52 -16.20 -5.80
C LEU A 29 -6.98 -16.10 -5.73
N GLY A 30 -6.39 -14.97 -6.14
CA GLY A 30 -4.96 -14.71 -6.02
C GLY A 30 -4.47 -14.70 -4.56
N ARG A 31 -5.27 -14.12 -3.64
CA ARG A 31 -5.00 -14.21 -2.20
C ARG A 31 -5.11 -15.64 -1.67
N LEU A 32 -6.13 -16.38 -2.11
CA LEU A 32 -6.36 -17.77 -1.70
C LEU A 32 -5.25 -18.71 -2.18
N LEU A 33 -4.75 -18.49 -3.40
CA LEU A 33 -3.66 -19.26 -4.02
C LEU A 33 -2.26 -18.86 -3.50
N LYS A 34 -2.16 -17.96 -2.51
CA LYS A 34 -0.89 -17.42 -2.00
C LYS A 34 0.04 -16.98 -3.14
N ALA A 35 -0.55 -16.38 -4.17
CA ALA A 35 0.21 -15.87 -5.29
C ALA A 35 1.23 -14.85 -4.75
N PRO A 36 2.49 -14.91 -5.21
CA PRO A 36 3.47 -13.94 -4.78
C PRO A 36 3.01 -12.55 -5.23
N ALA A 37 2.91 -11.65 -4.27
CA ALA A 37 2.48 -10.28 -4.49
C ALA A 37 3.66 -9.34 -4.22
N LEU A 38 3.71 -8.28 -5.02
CA LEU A 38 4.58 -7.17 -4.72
C LEU A 38 4.10 -6.52 -3.42
N HIS A 39 5.00 -6.35 -2.46
CA HIS A 39 4.78 -5.63 -1.23
C HIS A 39 6.00 -4.78 -0.88
N LEU A 40 5.80 -3.80 0.00
CA LEU A 40 6.90 -3.03 0.55
C LEU A 40 7.40 -3.73 1.82
N LYS A 41 8.71 -3.80 1.98
CA LYS A 41 9.38 -4.23 3.21
C LYS A 41 10.20 -3.07 3.73
N SER A 42 10.25 -2.91 5.05
CA SER A 42 11.01 -1.87 5.71
C SER A 42 11.87 -2.46 6.82
N ASP A 43 13.01 -1.83 7.08
CA ASP A 43 13.89 -2.18 8.19
C ASP A 43 13.91 -1.05 9.22
N LYS A 44 13.33 -1.29 10.40
CA LYS A 44 13.26 -0.28 11.46
C LYS A 44 14.65 0.15 11.93
N SER A 45 15.64 -0.74 11.95
CA SER A 45 16.98 -0.47 12.50
C SER A 45 17.75 0.59 11.71
N GLN A 46 17.43 0.74 10.42
CA GLN A 46 18.09 1.69 9.53
C GLN A 46 17.30 3.00 9.38
N CYS A 47 16.12 3.11 9.98
CA CYS A 47 15.28 4.30 9.93
C CYS A 47 15.78 5.39 10.89
N SER A 48 15.87 6.64 10.42
CA SER A 48 16.17 7.79 11.29
C SER A 48 14.98 8.74 11.47
N GLU A 49 13.76 8.27 11.20
CA GLU A 49 12.54 9.06 11.39
C GLU A 49 12.54 10.44 10.69
N CYS A 50 13.17 10.55 9.52
CA CYS A 50 13.25 11.80 8.76
C CYS A 50 11.90 12.29 8.19
N LYS A 51 10.83 11.47 8.28
CA LYS A 51 9.46 11.73 7.78
C LYS A 51 9.33 12.16 6.32
N ARG A 52 10.37 11.97 5.50
CA ARG A 52 10.34 12.31 4.07
C ARG A 52 9.37 11.43 3.28
N CYS A 53 9.29 10.15 3.65
CA CYS A 53 8.37 9.18 3.04
C CYS A 53 6.89 9.58 3.18
N GLU A 54 6.51 10.26 4.26
CA GLU A 54 5.14 10.75 4.48
C GLU A 54 4.82 11.93 3.56
N LYS A 55 5.77 12.87 3.42
CA LYS A 55 5.61 14.07 2.59
C LYS A 55 5.46 13.76 1.09
N VAL A 56 6.10 12.70 0.61
CA VAL A 56 6.04 12.29 -0.80
C VAL A 56 4.93 11.28 -1.08
N CYS A 57 4.22 10.80 -0.05
CA CYS A 57 3.18 9.81 -0.23
C CYS A 57 1.93 10.48 -0.84
N PRO A 58 1.52 10.13 -2.07
CA PRO A 58 0.34 10.74 -2.70
C PRO A 58 -0.97 10.39 -1.96
N MET A 59 -0.94 9.33 -1.15
CA MET A 59 -2.07 8.90 -0.33
C MET A 59 -2.10 9.56 1.06
N SER A 60 -1.08 10.37 1.39
CA SER A 60 -0.91 11.04 2.69
C SER A 60 -0.91 10.07 3.87
N LEU A 61 -0.28 8.90 3.71
CA LEU A 61 -0.15 7.89 4.77
C LEU A 61 0.99 8.24 5.72
N GLU A 62 0.85 7.84 6.99
CA GLU A 62 1.89 7.94 8.02
C GLU A 62 2.95 6.83 7.85
N VAL A 63 3.64 6.84 6.71
CA VAL A 63 4.64 5.83 6.33
C VAL A 63 5.76 5.70 7.37
N ALA A 64 6.12 6.76 8.10
CA ALA A 64 7.17 6.65 9.13
C ALA A 64 6.70 5.76 10.28
N LYS A 65 5.43 5.87 10.71
CA LYS A 65 4.84 4.96 11.71
C LYS A 65 4.75 3.52 11.18
N MET A 66 4.39 3.35 9.90
CA MET A 66 4.34 2.02 9.26
C MET A 66 5.71 1.32 9.29
N VAL A 67 6.78 2.06 9.02
CA VAL A 67 8.16 1.55 9.13
C VAL A 67 8.50 1.16 10.57
N GLN A 68 8.09 1.97 11.56
CA GLN A 68 8.35 1.70 12.98
C GLN A 68 7.56 0.50 13.53
N ALA A 69 6.38 0.24 12.95
CA ALA A 69 5.56 -0.93 13.24
C ALA A 69 5.99 -2.18 12.43
N GLU A 70 7.02 -2.07 11.59
CA GLU A 70 7.46 -3.10 10.64
C GLU A 70 6.34 -3.65 9.75
N SER A 71 5.25 -2.88 9.60
CA SER A 71 4.06 -3.24 8.86
C SER A 71 3.79 -2.20 7.80
N MET A 72 4.24 -2.51 6.59
CA MET A 72 4.10 -1.65 5.42
C MET A 72 2.80 -1.92 4.63
N GLN A 73 1.90 -2.75 5.16
CA GLN A 73 0.64 -3.10 4.54
C GLN A 73 -0.46 -2.15 5.01
N HIS A 74 -1.12 -1.47 4.07
CA HIS A 74 -2.25 -0.59 4.37
C HIS A 74 -3.27 -0.66 3.22
N SER A 75 -4.57 -0.61 3.56
CA SER A 75 -5.67 -0.66 2.58
C SER A 75 -5.62 0.43 1.51
N GLU A 76 -5.16 1.62 1.89
CA GLU A 76 -5.03 2.79 1.03
C GLU A 76 -3.68 2.84 0.29
N CYS A 77 -2.75 1.91 0.58
CA CYS A 77 -1.48 1.87 -0.12
C CYS A 77 -1.68 1.33 -1.54
N ILE A 78 -1.36 2.15 -2.54
CA ILE A 78 -1.45 1.80 -3.96
C ILE A 78 -0.14 1.22 -4.53
N LEU A 79 0.85 0.95 -3.67
CA LEU A 79 2.19 0.47 -4.06
C LEU A 79 2.87 1.30 -5.15
N CYS A 80 2.75 2.63 -5.07
CA CYS A 80 3.34 3.55 -6.05
C CYS A 80 4.87 3.68 -5.98
N GLY A 81 5.49 3.33 -4.85
CA GLY A 81 6.95 3.37 -4.69
C GLY A 81 7.58 4.67 -4.25
N SER A 82 6.84 5.78 -4.24
CA SER A 82 7.41 7.10 -3.95
C SER A 82 8.18 7.15 -2.63
N CYS A 83 7.74 6.39 -1.62
CA CYS A 83 8.42 6.28 -0.34
C CYS A 83 9.75 5.50 -0.40
N ALA A 84 9.87 4.49 -1.26
CA ALA A 84 11.11 3.75 -1.49
C ALA A 84 12.12 4.62 -2.24
N ASP A 85 11.68 5.29 -3.31
CA ASP A 85 12.54 6.09 -4.20
C ASP A 85 13.13 7.32 -3.51
N ASN A 86 12.37 7.92 -2.59
CA ASN A 86 12.78 9.14 -1.88
C ASN A 86 13.37 8.87 -0.48
N CYS A 87 13.58 7.59 -0.11
CA CYS A 87 14.19 7.27 1.16
C CYS A 87 15.71 7.49 1.10
N PRO A 88 16.28 8.47 1.83
CA PRO A 88 17.71 8.78 1.74
C PRO A 88 18.63 7.65 2.23
N ARG A 89 18.10 6.74 3.06
CA ARG A 89 18.83 5.56 3.56
C ARG A 89 18.44 4.26 2.86
N GLY A 90 17.52 4.28 1.90
CA GLY A 90 17.05 3.07 1.22
C GLY A 90 16.41 2.03 2.17
N VAL A 91 15.79 2.50 3.25
CA VAL A 91 15.17 1.65 4.30
C VAL A 91 13.97 0.86 3.77
N ILE A 92 13.24 1.48 2.85
CA ILE A 92 12.03 0.92 2.26
C ILE A 92 12.40 0.28 0.93
N ARG A 93 12.02 -0.99 0.73
CA ARG A 93 12.33 -1.75 -0.47
C ARG A 93 11.12 -2.51 -0.98
N TYR A 94 11.09 -2.73 -2.28
CA TYR A 94 10.17 -3.68 -2.89
C TYR A 94 10.61 -5.11 -2.58
N SER A 95 9.62 -5.94 -2.26
CA SER A 95 9.79 -7.36 -2.02
C SER A 95 8.65 -8.09 -2.72
N PHE A 96 8.98 -9.22 -3.34
CA PHE A 96 8.01 -10.05 -4.05
C PHE A 96 7.90 -11.38 -3.33
N GLY A 97 6.72 -11.69 -2.80
CA GLY A 97 6.54 -12.88 -1.98
C GLY A 97 5.16 -12.99 -1.38
N LYS A 98 4.98 -13.92 -0.44
CA LYS A 98 3.72 -14.00 0.32
C LYS A 98 3.58 -12.71 1.15
N PRO A 99 2.39 -12.06 1.15
CA PRO A 99 2.13 -10.97 2.08
C PRO A 99 2.35 -11.50 3.50
N ALA A 100 3.15 -10.77 4.27
CA ALA A 100 3.53 -11.11 5.65
C ALA A 100 2.33 -10.98 6.60
#